data_AF-A0A4R4C9R1-F1
#
_entry.id   AF-A0A4R4C9R1-F1
#
_cell.length_a   1.000
_cell.length_b   1.000
_cell.length_c   1.000
_cell.angle_alpha   90.00
_cell.angle_beta   90.00
_cell.angle_gamma   90.00
#
_symmetry.space_group_name_H-M   'P 1'
#
loop_
_entity.id
_entity.type
_entity.pdbx_description
1 polymer ?
#
loop_
_entity_poly.entity_id
_entity_poly.type
_entity_poly.pdbx_seq_one_letter_code
_entity_poly.pdbx_strand_id
1 'polypeptide(L)'
;MNALDSDIARILRADCDACFGTTAVWPLVERAYGEPQRFYHTLAHLAELFAHLAPYRADPLWPAIELAVWAHDIVYATTLPAYADNEALSAQWLAQVTHEHCDAAWLHAHASHVSVARDLVLATKSHRLPDGFAVDPELQRAAQIFLDADLAILAAAPDRLREYDRAIAREWAQDPDAPSAAFRAGRKQALEHLRAQAPLFRSAEFAPLEQHAQRNLEMLIGFYA
;
A
#
# COMPACT_ATOMS: atom_id res chain seq x y z
N MET A 1 17.13 -0.31 -12.43
CA MET A 1 17.31 0.85 -11.53
C MET A 1 16.44 1.97 -12.06
N ASN A 2 15.21 2.11 -11.55
CA ASN A 2 14.48 3.36 -11.68
C ASN A 2 15.24 4.36 -10.84
N ALA A 3 16.02 5.23 -11.48
CA ALA A 3 16.46 6.45 -10.83
C ALA A 3 15.19 7.22 -10.53
N LEU A 4 14.70 7.14 -9.28
CA LEU A 4 13.68 8.05 -8.79
C LEU A 4 14.17 9.46 -9.12
N ASP A 5 13.26 10.29 -9.62
CA ASP A 5 13.53 11.71 -9.72
C ASP A 5 14.00 12.18 -8.35
N SER A 6 15.18 12.79 -8.28
CA SER A 6 15.78 13.28 -7.04
C SER A 6 14.83 14.18 -6.25
N ASP A 7 13.87 14.81 -6.93
CA ASP A 7 12.82 15.60 -6.30
C ASP A 7 11.77 14.77 -5.56
N ILE A 8 11.39 13.59 -6.06
CA ILE A 8 10.42 12.71 -5.39
C ILE A 8 10.99 12.23 -4.04
N ALA A 9 12.22 11.72 -4.03
CA ALA A 9 12.86 11.24 -2.80
C ALA A 9 13.00 12.36 -1.77
N ARG A 10 13.31 13.59 -2.20
CA ARG A 10 13.40 14.77 -1.33
C ARG A 10 12.05 15.13 -0.72
N ILE A 11 10.97 15.10 -1.50
CA ILE A 11 9.61 15.38 -1.00
C ILE A 11 9.17 14.31 -0.01
N LEU A 12 9.32 13.04 -0.37
CA LEU A 12 8.98 11.91 0.50
C LEU A 12 9.75 11.96 1.82
N ARG A 13 11.03 12.33 1.78
CA ARG A 13 11.82 12.54 3.00
C ARG A 13 11.23 13.63 3.88
N ALA A 14 10.90 14.79 3.33
CA ALA A 14 10.35 15.91 4.10
C ALA A 14 8.99 15.54 4.72
N ASP A 15 8.12 14.87 3.97
CA ASP A 15 6.82 14.40 4.46
C ASP A 15 6.99 13.33 5.55
N CYS A 16 7.93 12.39 5.39
CA CYS A 16 8.26 11.38 6.42
C CYS A 16 8.80 12.02 7.70
N ASP A 17 9.77 12.92 7.58
CA ASP A 17 10.36 13.62 8.74
C ASP A 17 9.28 14.44 9.50
N ALA A 18 8.33 15.05 8.78
CA ALA A 18 7.20 15.77 9.36
C ALA A 18 6.19 14.83 10.04
N CYS A 19 5.83 13.72 9.39
CA CYS A 19 4.88 12.72 9.91
C CYS A 19 5.36 12.14 11.25
N PHE A 20 6.62 11.72 11.34
CA PHE A 20 7.18 11.09 12.54
C PHE A 20 7.79 12.11 13.54
N GLY A 21 7.88 13.39 13.17
CA GLY A 21 8.49 14.43 14.00
C GLY A 21 10.00 14.22 14.25
N THR A 22 10.67 13.41 13.43
CA THR A 22 12.07 13.02 13.59
C THR A 22 12.67 12.61 12.25
N THR A 23 13.95 12.89 12.04
CA THR A 23 14.67 12.49 10.82
C THR A 23 15.21 11.06 10.86
N ALA A 24 14.96 10.34 11.96
CA ALA A 24 15.51 8.99 12.17
C ALA A 24 14.76 7.89 11.41
N VAL A 25 13.51 8.14 11.01
CA VAL A 25 12.65 7.13 10.36
C VAL A 25 12.90 7.04 8.85
N TRP A 26 13.11 8.17 8.17
CA TRP A 26 13.32 8.18 6.72
C TRP A 26 14.39 7.18 6.22
N PRO A 27 15.60 7.08 6.82
CA PRO A 27 16.60 6.12 6.36
C PRO A 27 16.16 4.65 6.43
N LEU A 28 15.21 4.32 7.31
CA LEU A 28 14.64 2.97 7.41
C LEU A 28 13.64 2.72 6.28
N VAL A 29 12.78 3.70 6.01
CA VAL A 29 11.82 3.68 4.90
C VAL A 29 12.55 3.60 3.56
N GLU A 30 13.51 4.50 3.32
CA GLU A 30 14.29 4.54 2.09
C GLU A 30 15.02 3.23 1.82
N ARG A 31 15.57 2.61 2.87
CA ARG A 31 16.22 1.30 2.76
C ARG A 31 15.22 0.21 2.39
N ALA A 32 14.10 0.13 3.09
CA ALA A 32 13.09 -0.91 2.88
C ALA A 32 12.49 -0.83 1.47
N TYR A 33 12.02 0.34 1.05
CA TYR A 33 11.46 0.53 -0.30
C TYR A 33 12.53 0.61 -1.41
N GLY A 34 13.81 0.62 -1.04
CA GLY A 34 14.96 0.57 -1.95
C GLY A 34 15.57 -0.83 -2.10
N GLU A 35 15.00 -1.87 -1.47
CA GLU A 35 15.53 -3.22 -1.58
C GLU A 35 15.51 -3.74 -3.03
N PRO A 36 16.56 -4.44 -3.49
CA PRO A 36 16.78 -4.73 -4.91
C PRO A 36 15.73 -5.70 -5.51
N GLN A 37 15.02 -6.46 -4.68
CA GLN A 37 13.95 -7.34 -5.13
C GLN A 37 12.61 -6.62 -5.36
N ARG A 38 12.47 -5.36 -4.94
CA ARG A 38 11.24 -4.56 -5.13
C ARG A 38 11.28 -3.87 -6.48
N PHE A 39 10.25 -4.10 -7.29
CA PHE A 39 10.10 -3.51 -8.63
C PHE A 39 8.84 -2.65 -8.74
N TYR A 40 7.80 -2.99 -7.98
CA TYR A 40 6.59 -2.20 -7.84
C TYR A 40 6.57 -1.50 -6.49
N HIS A 41 6.72 -2.24 -5.39
CA HIS A 41 6.62 -1.75 -4.00
C HIS A 41 7.88 -0.96 -3.58
N THR A 42 8.07 0.18 -4.25
CA THR A 42 9.25 1.06 -4.15
C THR A 42 8.83 2.46 -3.68
N LEU A 43 9.77 3.39 -3.53
CA LEU A 43 9.44 4.79 -3.25
C LEU A 43 8.54 5.42 -4.34
N ALA A 44 8.55 4.90 -5.57
CA ALA A 44 7.65 5.36 -6.63
C ALA A 44 6.19 4.97 -6.34
N HIS A 45 5.95 3.78 -5.78
CA HIS A 45 4.63 3.36 -5.31
C HIS A 45 4.13 4.27 -4.18
N LEU A 46 4.97 4.59 -3.20
CA LEU A 46 4.60 5.56 -2.17
C LEU A 46 4.23 6.92 -2.76
N ALA A 47 4.99 7.41 -3.75
CA ALA A 47 4.67 8.67 -4.42
C ALA A 47 3.34 8.62 -5.17
N GLU A 48 3.05 7.52 -5.88
CA GLU A 48 1.75 7.30 -6.55
C GLU A 48 0.60 7.24 -5.54
N LEU A 49 0.79 6.52 -4.43
CA LEU A 49 -0.20 6.40 -3.36
C LEU A 49 -0.48 7.75 -2.69
N PHE A 50 0.57 8.53 -2.36
CA PHE A 50 0.41 9.90 -1.85
C PHE A 50 -0.25 10.84 -2.86
N ALA A 51 -0.01 10.66 -4.16
CA ALA A 51 -0.69 11.45 -5.19
C ALA A 51 -2.20 11.15 -5.24
N HIS A 52 -2.60 9.88 -5.10
CA HIS A 52 -4.01 9.49 -4.98
C HIS A 52 -4.65 10.05 -3.70
N LEU A 53 -3.88 10.17 -2.63
CA LEU A 53 -4.35 10.62 -1.32
C LEU A 53 -4.26 12.13 -1.09
N ALA A 54 -3.56 12.87 -1.94
CA ALA A 54 -3.36 14.32 -1.81
C ALA A 54 -4.65 15.14 -1.59
N PRO A 55 -5.80 14.83 -2.25
CA PRO A 55 -7.05 15.55 -2.01
C PRO A 55 -7.63 15.37 -0.60
N TYR A 56 -7.17 14.37 0.15
CA TYR A 56 -7.73 13.98 1.46
C TYR A 56 -6.82 14.34 2.63
N ARG A 57 -5.79 15.18 2.41
CA ARG A 57 -4.90 15.67 3.48
C ARG A 57 -5.60 16.44 4.61
N ALA A 58 -6.84 16.89 4.39
CA ALA A 58 -7.66 17.56 5.38
C ALA A 58 -8.63 16.62 6.14
N ASP A 59 -8.59 15.31 5.87
CA ASP A 59 -9.38 14.32 6.61
C ASP A 59 -8.96 14.31 8.10
N PRO A 60 -9.90 14.24 9.06
CA PRO A 60 -9.57 14.20 10.49
C PRO A 60 -8.60 13.07 10.87
N LEU A 61 -8.67 11.94 10.17
CA LEU A 61 -7.80 10.79 10.38
C LEU A 61 -6.62 10.75 9.41
N TRP A 62 -6.29 11.86 8.73
CA TRP A 62 -5.10 11.97 7.90
C TRP A 62 -3.82 11.48 8.59
N PRO A 63 -3.53 11.82 9.87
CA PRO A 63 -2.32 11.31 10.53
C PRO A 63 -2.28 9.77 10.59
N ALA A 64 -3.42 9.10 10.75
CA ALA A 64 -3.47 7.64 10.74
C ALA A 64 -3.29 7.06 9.33
N ILE A 65 -3.90 7.70 8.32
CA ILE A 65 -3.74 7.31 6.90
C ILE A 65 -2.28 7.46 6.48
N GLU A 66 -1.64 8.59 6.79
CA GLU A 66 -0.24 8.86 6.44
C GLU A 66 0.72 7.85 7.10
N LEU A 67 0.53 7.56 8.40
CA LEU A 67 1.30 6.52 9.09
C LEU A 67 1.10 5.14 8.45
N ALA A 68 -0.12 4.80 8.03
CA ALA A 68 -0.40 3.54 7.34
C ALA A 68 0.28 3.48 5.96
N VAL A 69 0.28 4.57 5.19
CA VAL A 69 0.98 4.66 3.89
C VAL A 69 2.47 4.35 4.05
N TRP A 70 3.14 4.96 5.02
CA TRP A 70 4.57 4.68 5.25
C TRP A 70 4.84 3.22 5.61
N ALA A 71 3.92 2.60 6.36
CA ALA A 71 4.13 1.29 6.94
C ALA A 71 3.62 0.10 6.11
N HIS A 72 2.61 0.25 5.26
CA HIS A 72 1.82 -0.90 4.75
C HIS A 72 2.66 -2.02 4.12
N ASP A 73 3.64 -1.67 3.29
CA ASP A 73 4.57 -2.60 2.65
C ASP A 73 6.03 -2.41 3.11
N ILE A 74 6.23 -1.88 4.32
CA ILE A 74 7.59 -1.69 4.87
C ILE A 74 8.31 -3.05 5.02
N VAL A 75 7.59 -4.10 5.38
CA VAL A 75 8.04 -5.49 5.30
C VAL A 75 7.43 -6.14 4.07
N TYR A 76 8.27 -6.66 3.16
CA TYR A 76 7.80 -7.25 1.91
C TYR A 76 8.67 -8.44 1.49
N ALA A 77 8.23 -9.63 1.85
CA ALA A 77 8.78 -10.89 1.35
C ALA A 77 7.88 -11.46 0.25
N THR A 78 8.46 -11.99 -0.82
CA THR A 78 7.76 -12.66 -1.93
C THR A 78 8.02 -14.17 -1.99
N THR A 79 8.56 -14.72 -0.90
CA THR A 79 8.72 -16.16 -0.72
C THR A 79 7.64 -16.69 0.20
N LEU A 80 7.04 -17.82 -0.16
CA LEU A 80 6.17 -18.56 0.75
C LEU A 80 7.05 -19.32 1.77
N PRO A 81 6.74 -19.30 3.08
CA PRO A 81 5.54 -18.77 3.73
C PRO A 81 5.64 -17.31 4.21
N ALA A 82 6.82 -16.69 4.16
CA ALA A 82 7.08 -15.36 4.73
C ALA A 82 6.12 -14.27 4.23
N TYR A 83 5.64 -14.39 2.99
CA TYR A 83 4.61 -13.50 2.42
C TYR A 83 3.38 -13.34 3.32
N ALA A 84 2.95 -14.40 4.01
CA ALA A 84 1.74 -14.37 4.84
C ALA A 84 1.87 -13.50 6.11
N ASP A 85 3.09 -13.16 6.51
CA ASP A 85 3.39 -12.37 7.70
C ASP A 85 3.67 -10.90 7.40
N ASN A 86 3.75 -10.50 6.11
CA ASN A 86 4.13 -9.16 5.68
C ASN A 86 3.32 -8.07 6.40
N GLU A 87 1.99 -8.11 6.35
CA GLU A 87 1.14 -7.05 6.92
C GLU A 87 1.23 -7.02 8.45
N ALA A 88 1.34 -8.19 9.10
CA ALA A 88 1.48 -8.28 10.55
C ALA A 88 2.82 -7.70 11.02
N LEU A 89 3.90 -7.99 10.29
CA LEU A 89 5.23 -7.48 10.58
C LEU A 89 5.34 -5.98 10.25
N SER A 90 4.72 -5.51 9.17
CA SER A 90 4.60 -4.09 8.83
C SER A 90 3.86 -3.30 9.92
N ALA A 91 2.73 -3.82 10.42
CA ALA A 91 1.99 -3.21 11.52
C ALA A 91 2.76 -3.24 12.84
N GLN A 92 3.55 -4.29 13.09
CA GLN A 92 4.44 -4.36 14.24
C GLN A 92 5.59 -3.34 14.14
N TRP A 93 6.19 -3.23 12.96
CA TRP A 93 7.26 -2.27 12.68
C TRP A 93 6.82 -0.84 12.99
N LEU A 94 5.60 -0.45 12.60
CA LEU A 94 5.08 0.89 12.90
C LEU A 94 5.03 1.20 14.41
N ALA A 95 4.63 0.22 15.23
CA ALA A 95 4.63 0.40 16.69
C ALA A 95 6.04 0.51 17.26
N GLN A 96 6.99 -0.28 16.74
CA GLN A 96 8.38 -0.28 17.21
C GLN A 96 9.09 1.00 16.82
N VAL A 97 9.02 1.40 15.55
CA VAL A 97 9.74 2.55 15.01
C VAL A 97 9.28 3.85 15.68
N THR A 98 7.98 3.98 15.97
CA THR A 98 7.44 5.16 16.65
C THR A 98 7.93 5.20 18.11
N HIS A 99 7.89 4.08 18.83
CA HIS A 99 8.39 4.00 20.20
C HIS A 99 9.91 4.25 20.32
N GLU A 100 10.69 3.81 19.33
CA GLU A 100 12.15 3.94 19.35
C GLU A 100 12.65 5.33 18.96
N HIS A 101 11.94 6.04 18.07
CA HIS A 101 12.47 7.24 17.44
C HIS A 101 11.64 8.51 17.66
N CYS A 102 10.38 8.41 18.06
CA CYS A 102 9.52 9.57 18.33
C CYS A 102 9.61 9.96 19.81
N ASP A 103 9.50 11.27 20.09
CA ASP A 103 9.55 11.75 21.48
C ASP A 103 8.22 11.50 22.22
N ALA A 104 8.24 11.73 23.54
CA ALA A 104 7.07 11.51 24.39
C ALA A 104 5.86 12.41 24.03
N ALA A 105 6.11 13.62 23.50
CA ALA A 105 5.04 14.53 23.12
C ALA A 105 4.36 14.04 21.83
N TRP A 106 5.14 13.60 20.85
CA TRP A 106 4.63 12.99 19.62
C TRP A 106 3.84 11.71 19.94
N LEU A 107 4.40 10.81 20.76
CA LEU A 107 3.73 9.57 21.16
C LEU A 107 2.39 9.82 21.84
N HIS A 108 2.32 10.82 22.72
CA HIS A 108 1.07 11.21 23.37
C HIS A 108 0.04 11.74 22.36
N ALA A 109 0.46 12.61 21.45
CA ALA A 109 -0.42 13.22 20.45
C ALA A 109 -0.93 12.23 19.38
N HIS A 110 -0.17 11.16 19.10
CA HIS A 110 -0.46 10.23 18.00
C HIS A 110 -0.85 8.82 18.45
N ALA A 111 -1.03 8.56 19.74
CA ALA A 111 -1.32 7.22 20.26
C ALA A 111 -2.54 6.56 19.58
N SER A 112 -3.64 7.30 19.41
CA SER A 112 -4.83 6.81 18.68
C SER A 112 -4.54 6.59 17.20
N HIS A 113 -3.83 7.52 16.55
CA HIS A 113 -3.48 7.43 15.13
C HIS A 113 -2.59 6.23 14.83
N VAL A 114 -1.61 5.92 15.67
CA VAL A 114 -0.75 4.73 15.53
C VAL A 114 -1.59 3.45 15.65
N SER A 115 -2.56 3.39 16.56
CA SER A 115 -3.45 2.23 16.66
C SER A 115 -4.28 2.04 15.39
N VAL A 116 -4.93 3.11 14.91
CA VAL A 116 -5.74 3.07 13.69
C VAL A 116 -4.88 2.70 12.49
N ALA A 117 -3.70 3.31 12.34
CA ALA A 117 -2.78 3.03 11.25
C ALA A 117 -2.36 1.55 11.21
N ARG A 118 -2.13 0.91 12.37
CA ARG A 118 -1.82 -0.52 12.44
C ARG A 118 -2.98 -1.38 11.95
N ASP A 119 -4.21 -1.04 12.33
CA ASP A 119 -5.41 -1.75 11.85
C ASP A 119 -5.61 -1.56 10.33
N LEU A 120 -5.30 -0.36 9.80
CA LEU A 120 -5.30 -0.09 8.36
C LEU A 120 -4.26 -0.94 7.62
N VAL A 121 -3.02 -1.01 8.13
CA VAL A 121 -1.96 -1.85 7.55
C VAL A 121 -2.36 -3.32 7.58
N LEU A 122 -2.94 -3.83 8.66
CA LEU A 122 -3.42 -5.22 8.72
C LEU A 122 -4.54 -5.48 7.69
N ALA A 123 -5.38 -4.48 7.44
CA ALA A 123 -6.50 -4.60 6.51
C ALA A 123 -6.08 -4.71 5.04
N THR A 124 -4.87 -4.26 4.65
CA THR A 124 -4.37 -4.42 3.26
C THR A 124 -4.23 -5.88 2.86
N LYS A 125 -4.11 -6.81 3.81
CA LYS A 125 -4.07 -8.25 3.53
C LYS A 125 -5.30 -8.78 2.78
N SER A 126 -6.46 -8.19 3.04
CA SER A 126 -7.73 -8.62 2.45
C SER A 126 -8.47 -7.51 1.70
N HIS A 127 -7.99 -6.27 1.81
CA HIS A 127 -8.66 -5.04 1.38
C HIS A 127 -10.12 -4.96 1.85
N ARG A 128 -10.35 -5.37 3.12
CA ARG A 128 -11.65 -5.27 3.79
C ARG A 128 -11.54 -4.33 4.97
N LEU A 129 -12.66 -3.68 5.31
CA LEU A 129 -12.73 -2.85 6.50
C LEU A 129 -12.31 -3.64 7.75
N PRO A 130 -11.48 -3.05 8.64
CA PRO A 130 -11.21 -3.62 9.94
C PRO A 130 -12.49 -3.85 10.75
N ASP A 131 -12.46 -4.84 11.63
CA ASP A 131 -13.57 -5.11 12.54
C ASP A 131 -13.83 -3.88 13.43
N GLY A 132 -15.10 -3.54 13.61
CA GLY A 132 -15.51 -2.38 14.42
C GLY A 132 -15.40 -1.02 13.70
N PHE A 133 -14.67 -0.90 12.59
CA PHE A 133 -14.61 0.38 11.88
C PHE A 133 -15.95 0.74 11.24
N ALA A 134 -16.79 -0.25 10.92
CA ALA A 134 -18.11 -0.01 10.33
C ALA A 134 -19.11 0.72 11.24
N VAL A 135 -18.85 0.82 12.56
CA VAL A 135 -19.74 1.54 13.49
C VAL A 135 -19.35 3.00 13.68
N ASP A 136 -18.15 3.39 13.25
CA ASP A 136 -17.64 4.75 13.33
C ASP A 136 -17.45 5.31 11.90
N PRO A 137 -18.25 6.29 11.47
CA PRO A 137 -18.19 6.83 10.12
C PRO A 137 -16.83 7.44 9.74
N GLU A 138 -16.08 8.00 10.69
CA GLU A 138 -14.77 8.59 10.41
C GLU A 138 -13.74 7.48 10.17
N LEU A 139 -13.69 6.48 11.05
CA LEU A 139 -12.82 5.30 10.88
C LEU A 139 -13.16 4.53 9.60
N GLN A 140 -14.46 4.33 9.32
CA GLN A 140 -14.91 3.70 8.09
C GLN A 140 -14.41 4.46 6.87
N ARG A 141 -14.60 5.78 6.83
CA ARG A 141 -14.18 6.62 5.71
C ARG A 141 -12.66 6.57 5.50
N ALA A 142 -11.89 6.73 6.56
CA ALA A 142 -10.43 6.69 6.50
C ALA A 142 -9.92 5.34 5.95
N ALA A 143 -10.50 4.23 6.41
CA ALA A 143 -10.17 2.91 5.90
C ALA A 143 -10.54 2.72 4.44
N GLN A 144 -11.72 3.19 4.01
CA GLN A 144 -12.12 3.10 2.60
C GLN A 144 -11.17 3.90 1.71
N ILE A 145 -10.87 5.14 2.07
CA ILE A 145 -9.97 6.00 1.27
C ILE A 145 -8.58 5.37 1.14
N PHE A 146 -8.01 4.90 2.26
CA PHE A 146 -6.68 4.29 2.25
C PHE A 146 -6.63 2.99 1.42
N LEU A 147 -7.55 2.05 1.68
CA LEU A 147 -7.58 0.76 0.98
C LEU A 147 -7.90 0.91 -0.51
N ASP A 148 -8.80 1.83 -0.87
CA ASP A 148 -9.13 2.12 -2.25
C ASP A 148 -7.97 2.79 -3.00
N ALA A 149 -7.23 3.67 -2.33
CA ALA A 149 -6.04 4.30 -2.90
C ALA A 149 -4.93 3.29 -3.20
N ASP A 150 -4.73 2.31 -2.32
CA ASP A 150 -3.78 1.21 -2.53
C ASP A 150 -4.16 0.33 -3.75
N LEU A 151 -5.46 0.14 -3.99
CA LEU A 151 -5.98 -0.60 -5.14
C LEU A 151 -6.08 0.24 -6.43
N ALA A 152 -5.83 1.54 -6.39
CA ALA A 152 -6.07 2.44 -7.52
C ALA A 152 -5.24 2.10 -8.78
N ILE A 153 -4.09 1.43 -8.61
CA ILE A 153 -3.28 0.91 -9.72
C ILE A 153 -4.07 -0.01 -10.66
N LEU A 154 -5.08 -0.72 -10.15
CA LEU A 154 -5.93 -1.60 -10.95
C LEU A 154 -6.79 -0.81 -11.94
N ALA A 155 -7.05 0.46 -11.69
CA ALA A 155 -7.76 1.36 -12.61
C ALA A 155 -6.84 2.18 -13.52
N ALA A 156 -5.52 1.93 -13.49
CA ALA A 156 -4.56 2.69 -14.27
C ALA A 156 -4.71 2.48 -15.79
N ALA A 157 -4.10 3.38 -16.56
CA ALA A 157 -4.01 3.25 -18.00
C ALA A 157 -3.32 1.93 -18.40
N PRO A 158 -3.66 1.33 -19.56
CA PRO A 158 -3.18 0.00 -19.94
C PRO A 158 -1.66 -0.18 -19.88
N ASP A 159 -0.89 0.84 -20.24
CA ASP A 159 0.58 0.77 -20.26
C ASP A 159 1.14 0.69 -18.84
N ARG A 160 0.65 1.54 -17.93
CA ARG A 160 1.04 1.53 -16.50
C ARG A 160 0.61 0.24 -15.81
N LEU A 161 -0.59 -0.27 -16.11
CA LEU A 161 -1.06 -1.55 -15.57
C LEU A 161 -0.15 -2.72 -16.02
N ARG A 162 0.27 -2.74 -17.29
CA ARG A 162 1.22 -3.75 -17.79
C ARG A 162 2.58 -3.63 -17.09
N GLU A 163 3.07 -2.42 -16.84
CA GLU A 163 4.29 -2.22 -16.07
C GLU A 163 4.17 -2.74 -14.63
N TYR A 164 3.05 -2.44 -13.96
CA TYR A 164 2.71 -2.96 -12.63
C TYR A 164 2.77 -4.49 -12.61
N ASP A 165 2.04 -5.15 -13.51
CA ASP A 165 1.93 -6.62 -13.48
C ASP A 165 3.28 -7.30 -13.79
N ARG A 166 4.05 -6.74 -14.73
CA ARG A 166 5.42 -7.20 -15.02
C ARG A 166 6.36 -6.98 -13.83
N ALA A 167 6.19 -5.88 -13.08
CA ALA A 167 6.96 -5.61 -11.88
C ALA A 167 6.64 -6.63 -10.78
N ILE A 168 5.36 -6.94 -10.54
CA ILE A 168 4.95 -7.98 -9.57
C ILE A 168 5.58 -9.33 -9.93
N ALA A 169 5.56 -9.74 -11.19
CA ALA A 169 6.22 -10.99 -11.61
C ALA A 169 7.72 -11.01 -11.25
N ARG A 170 8.44 -9.90 -11.47
CA ARG A 170 9.86 -9.77 -11.12
C ARG A 170 10.10 -9.83 -9.61
N GLU A 171 9.23 -9.24 -8.80
CA GLU A 171 9.35 -9.31 -7.33
C GLU A 171 9.26 -10.76 -6.82
N TRP A 172 8.49 -11.60 -7.51
CA TRP A 172 8.40 -13.04 -7.26
C TRP A 172 9.48 -13.87 -7.99
N ALA A 173 10.55 -13.20 -8.44
CA ALA A 173 11.65 -13.80 -9.20
C ALA A 173 11.19 -14.59 -10.45
N GLN A 174 10.09 -14.18 -11.08
CA GLN A 174 9.58 -14.75 -12.32
C GLN A 174 10.01 -13.91 -13.52
N ASP A 175 10.18 -14.58 -14.66
CA ASP A 175 10.20 -13.90 -15.95
C ASP A 175 8.78 -13.35 -16.24
N PRO A 176 8.59 -12.03 -16.38
CA PRO A 176 7.28 -11.46 -16.67
C PRO A 176 6.71 -11.88 -18.03
N ASP A 177 7.54 -12.31 -18.98
CA ASP A 177 7.12 -12.76 -20.31
C ASP A 177 6.86 -14.28 -20.36
N ALA A 178 7.41 -15.04 -19.41
CA ALA A 178 7.26 -16.49 -19.32
C ALA A 178 7.23 -16.99 -17.86
N PRO A 179 6.25 -16.57 -17.04
CA PRO A 179 6.18 -16.97 -15.63
C PRO A 179 5.86 -18.46 -15.47
N SER A 180 6.32 -19.04 -14.36
CA SER A 180 6.02 -20.45 -14.04
C SER A 180 4.52 -20.71 -13.88
N ALA A 181 4.08 -21.95 -14.15
CA ALA A 181 2.68 -22.34 -13.99
C ALA A 181 2.15 -22.10 -12.56
N ALA A 182 2.99 -22.32 -11.55
CA ALA A 182 2.64 -22.07 -10.15
C ALA A 182 2.37 -20.58 -9.88
N PHE A 183 3.23 -19.69 -10.38
CA PHE A 183 3.01 -18.25 -10.27
C PHE A 183 1.75 -17.82 -11.02
N ARG A 184 1.55 -18.29 -12.26
CA ARG A 184 0.34 -17.97 -13.05
C ARG A 184 -0.93 -18.34 -12.29
N ALA A 185 -0.99 -19.54 -11.71
CA ALA A 185 -2.13 -20.00 -10.92
C ALA A 185 -2.37 -19.12 -9.68
N GLY A 186 -1.33 -18.83 -8.90
CA GLY A 186 -1.45 -17.99 -7.69
C GLY A 186 -1.82 -16.55 -8.02
N ARG A 187 -1.22 -15.97 -9.06
CA ARG A 187 -1.51 -14.60 -9.52
C ARG A 187 -2.94 -14.47 -10.03
N LYS A 188 -3.41 -15.44 -10.83
CA LYS A 188 -4.81 -15.53 -11.26
C LYS A 188 -5.76 -15.58 -10.06
N GLN A 189 -5.49 -16.45 -9.09
CA GLN A 189 -6.31 -16.58 -7.89
C GLN A 189 -6.39 -15.26 -7.09
N ALA A 190 -5.28 -14.54 -6.93
CA ALA A 190 -5.27 -13.24 -6.26
C ALA A 190 -6.11 -12.19 -7.01
N LEU A 191 -5.99 -12.13 -8.34
CA LEU A 191 -6.78 -11.22 -9.19
C LEU A 191 -8.29 -11.58 -9.18
N GLU A 192 -8.63 -12.87 -9.21
CA GLU A 192 -10.02 -13.34 -9.07
C GLU A 192 -10.60 -13.00 -7.70
N HIS A 193 -9.79 -13.10 -6.63
CA HIS A 193 -10.20 -12.71 -5.29
C HIS A 193 -10.55 -11.22 -5.22
N LEU A 194 -9.70 -10.35 -5.78
CA LEU A 194 -9.96 -8.91 -5.86
C LEU A 194 -11.21 -8.62 -6.71
N ARG A 195 -11.33 -9.22 -7.90
CA ARG A 195 -12.49 -9.05 -8.78
C ARG A 195 -13.81 -9.47 -8.10
N ALA A 196 -13.77 -10.46 -7.23
CA ALA A 196 -14.96 -10.91 -6.48
C ALA A 196 -15.41 -9.92 -5.40
N GLN A 197 -14.57 -8.95 -5.01
CA GLN A 197 -14.97 -7.85 -4.14
C GLN A 197 -15.73 -6.82 -4.98
N ALA A 198 -17.07 -6.90 -4.97
CA ALA A 198 -17.94 -5.99 -5.73
C ALA A 198 -18.84 -5.19 -4.77
N PRO A 199 -18.70 -3.85 -4.70
CA PRO A 199 -17.73 -3.03 -5.43
C PRO A 199 -16.28 -3.24 -4.93
N LEU A 200 -15.29 -3.05 -5.81
CA LEU A 200 -13.87 -3.10 -5.46
C LEU A 200 -13.51 -1.87 -4.65
N PHE A 201 -13.90 -0.69 -5.14
CA PHE A 201 -13.75 0.58 -4.45
C PHE A 201 -14.97 0.88 -3.59
N ARG A 202 -14.77 1.11 -2.29
CA ARG A 202 -15.86 1.25 -1.31
C ARG A 202 -16.20 2.70 -0.98
N SER A 203 -15.29 3.61 -1.22
CA SER A 203 -15.46 5.05 -1.06
C SER A 203 -16.20 5.66 -2.26
N ALA A 204 -16.93 6.74 -2.03
CA ALA A 204 -17.57 7.48 -3.10
C ALA A 204 -16.53 8.15 -4.03
N GLU A 205 -15.38 8.49 -3.45
CA GLU A 205 -14.24 9.13 -4.06
C GLU A 205 -13.57 8.28 -5.15
N PHE A 206 -13.41 6.97 -4.90
CA PHE A 206 -12.79 6.04 -5.83
C PHE A 206 -13.80 5.27 -6.69
N ALA A 207 -15.11 5.37 -6.40
CA ALA A 207 -16.17 4.74 -7.20
C ALA A 207 -16.07 4.98 -8.73
N PRO A 208 -15.65 6.18 -9.23
CA PRO A 208 -15.46 6.40 -10.67
C PRO A 208 -14.39 5.50 -11.33
N LEU A 209 -13.49 4.91 -10.54
CA LEU A 209 -12.43 4.02 -11.03
C LEU A 209 -12.91 2.58 -11.26
N GLU A 210 -14.04 2.19 -10.68
CA GLU A 210 -14.55 0.81 -10.65
C GLU A 210 -14.60 0.18 -12.05
N GLN A 211 -15.18 0.89 -13.02
CA GLN A 211 -15.33 0.34 -14.38
C GLN A 211 -13.98 0.07 -15.05
N HIS A 212 -12.98 0.92 -14.80
CA HIS A 212 -11.63 0.72 -15.34
C HIS A 212 -10.96 -0.47 -14.65
N ALA A 213 -11.05 -0.55 -13.32
CA ALA A 213 -10.48 -1.67 -12.56
C ALA A 213 -11.07 -3.02 -12.94
N GLN A 214 -12.39 -3.12 -13.11
CA GLN A 214 -13.04 -4.39 -13.49
C GLN A 214 -12.58 -4.87 -14.87
N ARG A 215 -12.48 -3.97 -15.87
CA ARG A 215 -11.95 -4.31 -17.21
C ARG A 215 -10.50 -4.76 -17.16
N ASN A 216 -9.69 -4.07 -16.38
CA ASN A 216 -8.27 -4.37 -16.21
C ASN A 216 -8.06 -5.71 -15.50
N LEU A 217 -8.82 -5.99 -14.43
CA LEU A 217 -8.82 -7.28 -13.74
C LEU A 217 -9.20 -8.43 -14.67
N GLU A 218 -10.25 -8.27 -15.48
CA GLU A 218 -10.65 -9.28 -16.48
C GLU A 218 -9.53 -9.57 -17.49
N MET A 219 -8.86 -8.53 -17.98
CA MET A 219 -7.74 -8.65 -18.90
C MET A 219 -6.56 -9.40 -18.26
N LEU A 220 -6.17 -9.05 -17.04
CA LEU A 220 -5.08 -9.72 -16.32
C LEU A 220 -5.41 -11.18 -16.00
N ILE A 221 -6.65 -11.47 -15.56
CA ILE A 221 -7.12 -12.85 -15.32
C ILE A 221 -7.03 -13.67 -16.61
N GLY A 222 -7.45 -13.09 -17.75
CA GLY A 222 -7.33 -13.72 -19.06
C GLY A 222 -5.89 -13.98 -19.49
N PHE A 223 -4.96 -13.09 -19.15
CA PHE A 223 -3.52 -13.28 -19.42
C PHE A 223 -2.92 -14.44 -18.64
N TYR A 224 -3.38 -14.70 -17.41
CA TYR A 224 -2.89 -15.77 -16.54
C TYR A 224 -3.68 -17.09 -16.64
N ALA A 225 -4.76 -17.14 -17.43
CA ALA A 225 -5.47 -18.38 -17.76
C ALA A 225 -4.59 -19.36 -18.55
#